data_AF-A0A350PDW3-F1
#
_entry.id   AF-A0A350PDW3-F1
#
_cell.length_a   1.000
_cell.length_b   1.000
_cell.length_c   1.000
_cell.angle_alpha   90.00
_cell.angle_beta   90.00
_cell.angle_gamma   90.00
#
_symmetry.space_group_name_H-M   'P 1'
#
loop_
_entity.id
_entity.type
_entity.pdbx_description
1 polymer ?
#
loop_
_entity_poly.entity_id
_entity_poly.type
_entity_poly.pdbx_seq_one_letter_code
_entity_poly.pdbx_strand_id
1 'polypeptide(L)'
;FLVSSVSAQNYYPGKWGDWEKKSPSELGLNEAWIDSAIHYAQKMESNNPKSMEENHYGTFGREPFGDGIGPFKDRGPQTGIIIKDGYIVAEWGEPFRVDMTHSVTKSFLSYTVGLAYDKGLIRDVNDNVDPYMAPILEMHWDDNRNKADHYGSPKVMEPFKGEHNSKITWNHLLRQTSDWEGTLWGKPDWADRPSRDRSEWGKRERKEPGSAYEYNDVRVNILALAAMNVLREPLPKVLRENIMDKIGASPTWRWQGYENSWVVIDGQ
;
A
#
# COMPACT_ATOMS: atom_id res chain seq x y z
N PHE A 1 0.91 48.82 -1.73
CA PHE A 1 0.44 47.45 -1.43
C PHE A 1 0.13 46.77 -2.77
N LEU A 2 1.00 45.86 -3.20
CA LEU A 2 0.72 45.00 -4.36
C LEU A 2 -0.22 43.90 -3.88
N VAL A 3 -1.45 43.93 -4.36
CA VAL A 3 -2.43 42.88 -4.13
C VAL A 3 -2.08 41.74 -5.09
N SER A 4 -1.50 40.66 -4.59
CA SER A 4 -1.43 39.40 -5.35
C SER A 4 -2.85 38.88 -5.52
N SER A 5 -3.39 39.01 -6.72
CA SER A 5 -4.57 38.27 -7.14
C SER A 5 -4.19 36.79 -7.17
N VAL A 6 -4.62 36.03 -6.15
CA VAL A 6 -4.59 34.58 -6.20
C VAL A 6 -5.58 34.17 -7.28
N SER A 7 -5.09 33.79 -8.46
CA SER A 7 -5.95 33.21 -9.47
C SER A 7 -6.33 31.82 -8.97
N ALA A 8 -7.59 31.66 -8.53
CA ALA A 8 -8.12 30.35 -8.18
C ALA A 8 -8.08 29.44 -9.41
N GLN A 9 -7.94 28.13 -9.18
CA GLN A 9 -8.03 27.14 -10.23
C GLN A 9 -9.45 27.20 -10.84
N ASN A 10 -9.53 27.54 -12.13
CA ASN A 10 -10.82 27.75 -12.81
C ASN A 10 -11.55 26.46 -13.15
N TYR A 11 -10.82 25.33 -13.17
CA TYR A 11 -11.35 24.05 -13.59
C TYR A 11 -10.96 22.95 -12.59
N TYR A 12 -11.99 22.27 -12.08
CA TYR A 12 -11.87 21.05 -11.29
C TYR A 12 -12.47 19.91 -12.08
N PRO A 13 -11.74 18.79 -12.22
CA PRO A 13 -12.26 17.69 -12.99
C PRO A 13 -13.56 17.09 -12.44
N GLY A 14 -14.44 16.70 -13.36
CA GLY A 14 -15.67 15.99 -13.03
C GLY A 14 -15.42 14.59 -12.49
N LYS A 15 -16.50 13.94 -12.04
CA LYS A 15 -16.44 12.60 -11.46
C LYS A 15 -16.19 11.55 -12.54
N TRP A 16 -15.57 10.45 -12.14
CA TRP A 16 -15.47 9.23 -12.97
C TRP A 16 -14.84 9.45 -14.34
N GLY A 17 -13.84 10.35 -14.41
CA GLY A 17 -13.11 10.66 -15.63
C GLY A 17 -13.85 11.58 -16.60
N ASP A 18 -14.90 12.26 -16.14
CA ASP A 18 -15.49 13.42 -16.82
C ASP A 18 -14.53 14.62 -16.76
N TRP A 19 -13.40 14.45 -17.46
CA TRP A 19 -12.31 15.40 -17.52
C TRP A 19 -12.30 16.06 -18.89
N GLU A 20 -12.31 17.39 -18.91
CA GLU A 20 -12.05 18.17 -20.11
C GLU A 20 -10.67 17.83 -20.69
N LYS A 21 -10.66 17.64 -22.00
CA LYS A 21 -9.46 17.43 -22.81
C LYS A 21 -9.09 18.73 -23.52
N LYS A 22 -7.80 19.04 -23.55
CA LYS A 22 -7.24 20.15 -24.32
C LYS A 22 -6.04 19.66 -25.12
N SER A 23 -5.83 20.25 -26.30
CA SER A 23 -4.61 19.96 -27.04
C SER A 23 -3.37 20.42 -26.24
N PRO A 24 -2.18 19.85 -26.51
CA PRO A 24 -0.95 20.38 -25.94
C PRO A 24 -0.76 21.88 -26.22
N SER A 25 -1.05 22.33 -27.44
CA SER A 25 -0.87 23.73 -27.85
C SER A 25 -1.78 24.71 -27.11
N GLU A 26 -3.02 24.32 -26.78
CA GLU A 26 -3.95 25.12 -25.95
C GLU A 26 -3.41 25.38 -24.54
N LEU A 27 -2.53 24.52 -24.04
CA LEU A 27 -1.89 24.63 -22.73
C LEU A 27 -0.43 25.09 -22.80
N GLY A 28 0.01 25.59 -23.95
CA GLY A 28 1.37 26.07 -24.16
C GLY A 28 2.44 24.97 -24.18
N LEU A 29 2.05 23.72 -24.38
CA LEU A 29 2.94 22.58 -24.52
C LEU A 29 3.30 22.35 -26.00
N ASN A 30 4.49 21.80 -26.24
CA ASN A 30 4.92 21.42 -27.58
C ASN A 30 4.32 20.05 -27.97
N GLU A 31 3.46 20.02 -29.00
CA GLU A 31 2.78 18.81 -29.46
C GLU A 31 3.76 17.69 -29.84
N ALA A 32 4.83 18.00 -30.59
CA ALA A 32 5.82 17.01 -31.01
C ALA A 32 6.56 16.37 -29.82
N TRP A 33 6.73 17.11 -28.71
CA TRP A 33 7.35 16.55 -27.50
C TRP A 33 6.39 15.64 -26.72
N ILE A 34 5.10 15.97 -26.69
CA ILE A 34 4.08 15.09 -26.11
C ILE A 34 4.02 13.78 -26.91
N ASP A 35 3.95 13.86 -28.24
CA ASP A 35 3.95 12.68 -29.11
C ASP A 35 5.23 11.85 -28.94
N SER A 36 6.40 12.51 -28.83
CA SER A 36 7.67 11.84 -28.59
C SER A 36 7.69 11.10 -27.25
N ALA A 37 7.14 11.68 -26.19
CA ALA A 37 7.05 11.05 -24.87
C ALA A 37 6.12 9.82 -24.89
N ILE A 38 4.97 9.92 -25.56
CA ILE A 38 4.02 8.81 -25.70
C ILE A 38 4.68 7.67 -26.50
N HIS A 39 5.31 7.99 -27.63
CA HIS A 39 6.00 6.99 -28.45
C HIS A 39 7.14 6.31 -27.69
N TYR A 40 7.92 7.08 -26.91
CA TYR A 40 8.95 6.53 -26.05
C TYR A 40 8.36 5.57 -25.01
N ALA A 41 7.29 5.97 -24.32
CA ALA A 41 6.62 5.10 -23.35
C ALA A 41 6.18 3.79 -24.01
N GLN A 42 5.47 3.85 -25.14
CA GLN A 42 4.99 2.68 -25.88
C GLN A 42 6.12 1.74 -26.30
N LYS A 43 7.25 2.30 -26.73
CA LYS A 43 8.43 1.53 -27.11
C LYS A 43 9.09 0.83 -25.92
N MET A 44 9.01 1.42 -24.72
CA MET A 44 9.63 0.91 -23.50
C MET A 44 8.71 -0.05 -22.70
N GLU A 45 7.63 -0.52 -23.32
CA GLU A 45 6.72 -1.48 -22.71
C GLU A 45 7.46 -2.74 -22.23
N SER A 46 7.03 -3.27 -21.07
CA SER A 46 7.64 -4.45 -20.47
C SER A 46 7.36 -5.70 -21.29
N ASN A 47 8.39 -6.53 -21.46
CA ASN A 47 8.29 -7.87 -22.05
C ASN A 47 7.84 -8.94 -21.03
N ASN A 48 7.52 -8.55 -19.80
CA ASN A 48 7.00 -9.47 -18.81
C ASN A 48 5.66 -10.06 -19.25
N PRO A 49 5.33 -11.30 -18.83
CA PRO A 49 4.02 -11.89 -19.09
C PRO A 49 2.88 -10.96 -18.66
N LYS A 50 1.79 -10.96 -19.44
CA LYS A 50 0.56 -10.24 -19.05
C LYS A 50 -0.15 -10.91 -17.89
N SER A 51 -0.02 -12.24 -17.75
CA SER A 51 -0.49 -12.95 -16.57
C SER A 51 0.30 -12.48 -15.35
N MET A 52 -0.41 -11.86 -14.41
CA MET A 52 0.21 -11.36 -13.19
C MET A 52 0.59 -12.49 -12.24
N GLU A 53 -0.08 -13.63 -12.34
CA GLU A 53 0.28 -14.86 -11.63
C GLU A 53 1.61 -15.42 -12.15
N GLU A 54 1.76 -15.59 -13.46
CA GLU A 54 3.02 -16.04 -14.08
C GLU A 54 4.17 -15.07 -13.76
N ASN A 55 3.90 -13.76 -13.85
CA ASN A 55 4.89 -12.75 -13.52
C ASN A 55 5.35 -12.80 -12.06
N HIS A 56 4.40 -13.00 -11.13
CA HIS A 56 4.68 -13.13 -9.70
C HIS A 56 5.58 -14.34 -9.44
N TYR A 57 5.20 -15.53 -9.88
CA TYR A 57 6.00 -16.74 -9.64
C TYR A 57 7.35 -16.73 -10.37
N GLY A 58 7.43 -16.08 -11.55
CA GLY A 58 8.70 -15.87 -12.25
C GLY A 58 9.68 -14.95 -11.49
N THR A 59 9.17 -14.06 -10.65
CA THR A 59 9.95 -13.05 -9.91
C THR A 59 10.18 -13.44 -8.45
N PHE A 60 9.10 -13.65 -7.70
CA PHE A 60 9.10 -13.88 -6.25
C PHE A 60 8.98 -15.35 -5.84
N GLY A 61 8.60 -16.26 -6.75
CA GLY A 61 8.48 -17.69 -6.45
C GLY A 61 9.80 -18.37 -6.03
N ARG A 62 10.93 -17.66 -6.14
CA ARG A 62 12.26 -18.12 -5.68
C ARG A 62 12.54 -17.74 -4.22
N GLU A 63 11.78 -16.80 -3.66
CA GLU A 63 11.91 -16.36 -2.27
C GLU A 63 11.16 -17.36 -1.36
N PRO A 64 11.65 -17.59 -0.13
CA PRO A 64 10.91 -18.36 0.85
C PRO A 64 9.59 -17.64 1.17
N PHE A 65 8.49 -18.40 1.28
CA PHE A 65 7.16 -17.85 1.53
C PHE A 65 6.71 -16.82 0.47
N GLY A 66 7.11 -17.04 -0.79
CA GLY A 66 6.80 -16.17 -1.93
C GLY A 66 5.46 -16.46 -2.62
N ASP A 67 4.55 -17.19 -1.99
CA ASP A 67 3.25 -17.57 -2.57
C ASP A 67 2.34 -16.37 -2.81
N GLY A 68 1.54 -16.43 -3.88
CA GLY A 68 0.49 -15.45 -4.14
C GLY A 68 -0.72 -15.70 -3.25
N ILE A 69 -0.81 -15.00 -2.11
CA ILE A 69 -1.89 -15.14 -1.11
C ILE A 69 -3.06 -14.14 -1.32
N GLY A 70 -3.20 -13.64 -2.55
CA GLY A 70 -4.22 -12.69 -2.95
C GLY A 70 -4.54 -12.81 -4.43
N PRO A 71 -5.64 -12.21 -4.90
CA PRO A 71 -6.10 -12.40 -6.28
C PRO A 71 -5.14 -11.75 -7.27
N PHE A 72 -4.85 -12.46 -8.36
CA PHE A 72 -4.23 -11.91 -9.55
C PHE A 72 -5.27 -11.49 -10.58
N LYS A 73 -4.96 -10.41 -11.30
CA LYS A 73 -5.69 -10.00 -12.50
C LYS A 73 -4.66 -9.70 -13.59
N ASP A 74 -4.85 -10.27 -14.77
CA ASP A 74 -3.99 -10.00 -15.92
C ASP A 74 -3.84 -8.49 -16.19
N ARG A 75 -2.65 -8.10 -16.63
CA ARG A 75 -2.34 -6.72 -16.97
C ARG A 75 -2.98 -6.30 -18.29
N GLY A 76 -3.49 -5.07 -18.33
CA GLY A 76 -4.00 -4.43 -19.55
C GLY A 76 -2.92 -4.10 -20.58
N PRO A 77 -3.30 -3.47 -21.71
CA PRO A 77 -2.33 -2.83 -22.59
C PRO A 77 -1.59 -1.70 -21.88
N GLN A 78 -0.44 -1.28 -22.41
CA GLN A 78 0.20 -0.07 -21.91
C GLN A 78 -0.76 1.11 -21.98
N THR A 79 -0.94 1.76 -20.85
CA THR A 79 -1.92 2.82 -20.68
C THR A 79 -1.27 3.98 -19.96
N GLY A 80 -1.58 5.20 -20.39
CA GLY A 80 -1.10 6.40 -19.72
C GLY A 80 -1.96 7.61 -20.00
N ILE A 81 -1.74 8.62 -19.17
CA ILE A 81 -2.43 9.90 -19.19
C ILE A 81 -1.41 11.00 -18.89
N ILE A 82 -1.49 12.11 -19.60
CA ILE A 82 -0.71 13.33 -19.32
C ILE A 82 -1.70 14.41 -18.94
N ILE A 83 -1.51 14.99 -17.76
CA ILE A 83 -2.39 16.02 -17.19
C ILE A 83 -1.61 17.32 -17.03
N LYS A 84 -2.23 18.44 -17.41
CA LYS A 84 -1.69 19.79 -17.17
C LYS A 84 -2.82 20.72 -16.75
N ASP A 85 -2.62 21.39 -15.62
CA ASP A 85 -3.55 22.38 -15.05
C ASP A 85 -5.00 21.85 -14.89
N GLY A 86 -5.12 20.56 -14.56
CA GLY A 86 -6.38 19.85 -14.39
C GLY A 86 -6.95 19.22 -15.67
N TYR A 87 -6.43 19.54 -16.85
CA TYR A 87 -6.92 19.01 -18.13
C TYR A 87 -6.14 17.78 -18.58
N ILE A 88 -6.83 16.85 -19.26
CA ILE A 88 -6.16 15.77 -19.97
C ILE A 88 -5.58 16.35 -21.27
N VAL A 89 -4.28 16.20 -21.43
CA VAL A 89 -3.54 16.64 -22.62
C VAL A 89 -3.42 15.51 -23.64
N ALA A 90 -3.19 14.30 -23.14
CA ALA A 90 -3.10 13.10 -23.94
C ALA A 90 -3.42 11.87 -23.09
N GLU A 91 -3.89 10.82 -23.75
CA GLU A 91 -4.12 9.50 -23.17
C GLU A 91 -3.86 8.43 -24.24
N TRP A 92 -3.48 7.24 -23.82
CA TRP A 92 -3.36 6.07 -24.69
C TRP A 92 -3.70 4.80 -23.92
N GLY A 93 -4.01 3.73 -24.64
CA GLY A 93 -4.42 2.46 -24.04
C GLY A 93 -5.85 2.50 -23.48
N GLU A 94 -6.03 1.99 -22.27
CA GLU A 94 -7.34 1.80 -21.62
C GLU A 94 -7.38 2.45 -20.22
N PRO A 95 -7.39 3.79 -20.10
CA PRO A 95 -7.24 4.51 -18.81
C PRO A 95 -8.33 4.21 -17.78
N PHE A 96 -9.47 3.67 -18.22
CA PHE A 96 -10.59 3.29 -17.35
C PHE A 96 -10.55 1.83 -16.89
N ARG A 97 -9.60 1.02 -17.38
CA ARG A 97 -9.43 -0.36 -16.94
C ARG A 97 -8.88 -0.38 -15.51
N VAL A 98 -9.55 -1.13 -14.64
CA VAL A 98 -9.05 -1.35 -13.28
C VAL A 98 -7.88 -2.34 -13.32
N ASP A 99 -6.65 -1.88 -13.15
CA ASP A 99 -5.44 -2.70 -13.08
C ASP A 99 -4.90 -2.85 -11.65
N MET A 100 -4.06 -3.87 -11.42
CA MET A 100 -3.33 -4.00 -10.17
C MET A 100 -2.27 -2.89 -10.08
N THR A 101 -2.34 -2.06 -9.04
CA THR A 101 -1.42 -0.93 -8.86
C THR A 101 -0.21 -1.25 -7.96
N HIS A 102 -0.16 -2.46 -7.40
CA HIS A 102 0.90 -2.94 -6.52
C HIS A 102 1.29 -1.90 -5.44
N SER A 103 2.56 -1.50 -5.41
CA SER A 103 3.11 -0.62 -4.38
C SER A 103 2.57 0.80 -4.37
N VAL A 104 1.77 1.23 -5.36
CA VAL A 104 0.97 2.47 -5.24
C VAL A 104 0.05 2.42 -4.01
N THR A 105 -0.41 1.23 -3.62
CA THR A 105 -1.23 1.02 -2.42
C THR A 105 -0.59 1.56 -1.14
N LYS A 106 0.75 1.58 -1.06
CA LYS A 106 1.49 2.12 0.09
C LYS A 106 1.21 3.62 0.30
N SER A 107 0.99 4.37 -0.78
CA SER A 107 0.61 5.78 -0.69
C SER A 107 -0.79 5.97 -0.09
N PHE A 108 -1.74 5.09 -0.43
CA PHE A 108 -3.07 5.10 0.19
C PHE A 108 -3.00 4.71 1.67
N LEU A 109 -2.16 3.73 2.03
CA LEU A 109 -1.90 3.38 3.42
C LEU A 109 -1.38 4.57 4.23
N SER A 110 -0.35 5.27 3.74
CA SER A 110 0.17 6.48 4.40
C SER A 110 -0.93 7.53 4.62
N TYR A 111 -1.84 7.68 3.67
CA TYR A 111 -3.01 8.57 3.82
C TYR A 111 -3.95 8.13 4.94
N THR A 112 -4.23 6.84 5.08
CA THR A 112 -5.07 6.34 6.19
C THR A 112 -4.44 6.61 7.56
N VAL A 113 -3.11 6.54 7.66
CA VAL A 113 -2.37 6.92 8.88
C VAL A 113 -2.49 8.43 9.12
N GLY A 114 -2.36 9.24 8.07
CA GLY A 114 -2.60 10.70 8.15
C GLY A 114 -4.00 11.04 8.64
N LEU A 115 -5.03 10.33 8.18
CA LEU A 115 -6.40 10.49 8.69
C LEU A 115 -6.53 10.12 10.17
N ALA A 116 -5.83 9.10 10.64
CA ALA A 116 -5.81 8.74 12.06
C ALA A 116 -5.13 9.82 12.90
N TYR A 117 -4.04 10.42 12.38
CA TYR A 117 -3.37 11.57 12.98
C TYR A 117 -4.30 12.80 13.06
N ASP A 118 -4.93 13.19 11.95
CA ASP A 118 -5.85 14.33 11.90
C ASP A 118 -7.06 14.17 12.84
N LYS A 119 -7.50 12.92 13.09
CA LYS A 119 -8.56 12.59 14.05
C LYS A 119 -8.08 12.55 15.51
N GLY A 120 -6.80 12.78 15.77
CA GLY A 120 -6.19 12.70 17.11
C GLY A 120 -6.07 11.28 17.66
N LEU A 121 -6.26 10.25 16.82
CA LEU A 121 -6.08 8.85 17.21
C LEU A 121 -4.61 8.46 17.25
N ILE A 122 -3.77 9.14 16.48
CA ILE A 122 -2.31 9.16 16.60
C ILE A 122 -1.92 10.58 17.01
N ARG A 123 -1.28 10.75 18.17
CA ARG A 123 -0.97 12.09 18.70
C ARG A 123 0.27 12.70 18.05
N ASP A 124 1.31 11.88 17.88
CA ASP A 124 2.57 12.24 17.24
C ASP A 124 3.08 11.02 16.45
N VAL A 125 3.60 11.26 15.24
CA VAL A 125 4.21 10.20 14.43
C VAL A 125 5.51 9.67 15.05
N ASN A 126 6.12 10.40 15.97
CA ASN A 126 7.29 9.96 16.73
C ASN A 126 6.93 9.19 18.00
N ASP A 127 5.64 9.05 18.34
CA ASP A 127 5.26 8.16 19.43
C ASP A 127 5.53 6.70 19.04
N ASN A 128 5.90 5.89 20.04
CA ASN A 128 5.93 4.44 19.90
C ASN A 128 4.53 3.91 19.54
N VAL A 129 4.48 2.87 18.71
CA VAL A 129 3.22 2.27 18.26
C VAL A 129 2.59 1.43 19.37
N ASP A 130 3.40 0.72 20.18
CA ASP A 130 2.92 -0.23 21.20
C ASP A 130 1.80 0.33 22.11
N PRO A 131 1.89 1.55 22.68
CA PRO A 131 0.84 2.09 23.55
C PRO A 131 -0.50 2.38 22.87
N TYR A 132 -0.55 2.42 21.53
CA TYR A 132 -1.79 2.64 20.76
C TYR A 132 -2.53 1.34 20.46
N MET A 133 -1.88 0.19 20.63
CA MET A 133 -2.37 -1.08 20.12
C MET A 133 -3.26 -1.78 21.14
N ALA A 134 -4.50 -2.07 20.75
CA ALA A 134 -5.35 -3.03 21.45
C ALA A 134 -4.94 -4.47 21.06
N PRO A 135 -5.13 -5.48 21.94
CA PRO A 135 -4.90 -6.88 21.60
C PRO A 135 -5.66 -7.28 20.32
N ILE A 136 -4.97 -7.95 19.41
CA ILE A 136 -5.54 -8.33 18.10
C ILE A 136 -5.97 -9.78 18.14
N LEU A 137 -7.21 -10.05 17.74
CA LEU A 137 -7.73 -11.39 17.53
C LEU A 137 -7.63 -11.73 16.05
N GLU A 138 -6.73 -12.65 15.69
CA GLU A 138 -6.67 -13.17 14.33
C GLU A 138 -7.88 -14.07 14.07
N MET A 139 -8.51 -13.89 12.91
CA MET A 139 -9.63 -14.73 12.52
C MET A 139 -9.09 -16.06 11.97
N HIS A 140 -9.32 -17.13 12.71
CA HIS A 140 -9.08 -18.49 12.23
C HIS A 140 -10.42 -19.16 11.95
N TRP A 141 -10.57 -19.69 10.74
CA TRP A 141 -11.67 -20.58 10.42
C TRP A 141 -11.45 -21.91 11.13
N ASP A 142 -12.49 -22.46 11.75
CA ASP A 142 -12.40 -23.76 12.40
C ASP A 142 -12.09 -24.83 11.35
N ASP A 143 -10.88 -25.37 11.41
CA ASP A 143 -10.39 -26.43 10.54
C ASP A 143 -10.43 -27.80 11.23
N ASN A 144 -11.22 -27.93 12.29
CA ASN A 144 -11.34 -29.13 13.13
C ASN A 144 -10.01 -29.59 13.76
N ARG A 145 -9.02 -28.71 13.91
CA ARG A 145 -7.80 -29.03 14.67
C ARG A 145 -8.11 -29.27 16.14
N ASN A 146 -7.38 -30.21 16.74
CA ASN A 146 -7.53 -30.53 18.15
C ASN A 146 -7.07 -29.35 19.01
N LYS A 147 -8.00 -28.74 19.75
CA LYS A 147 -7.73 -27.57 20.60
C LYS A 147 -6.67 -27.84 21.67
N ALA A 148 -6.49 -29.10 22.10
CA ALA A 148 -5.47 -29.49 23.06
C ALA A 148 -4.05 -29.26 22.53
N ASP A 149 -3.83 -29.39 21.21
CA ASP A 149 -2.52 -29.21 20.58
C ASP A 149 -2.02 -27.76 20.66
N HIS A 150 -2.93 -26.81 20.93
CA HIS A 150 -2.66 -25.38 21.06
C HIS A 150 -2.89 -24.87 22.50
N TYR A 151 -2.88 -25.75 23.49
CA TYR A 151 -2.89 -25.37 24.90
C TYR A 151 -1.60 -24.61 25.25
N GLY A 152 -1.75 -23.44 25.88
CA GLY A 152 -0.61 -22.56 26.23
C GLY A 152 -0.13 -21.64 25.10
N SER A 153 -0.63 -21.79 23.87
CA SER A 153 -0.33 -20.84 22.79
C SER A 153 -1.02 -19.49 23.05
N PRO A 154 -0.38 -18.36 22.68
CA PRO A 154 -1.02 -17.05 22.70
C PRO A 154 -2.35 -17.05 21.96
N LYS A 155 -3.34 -16.34 22.51
CA LYS A 155 -4.68 -16.22 21.92
C LYS A 155 -4.95 -14.84 21.31
N VAL A 156 -4.01 -13.92 21.51
CA VAL A 156 -4.01 -12.56 20.97
C VAL A 156 -2.64 -12.29 20.37
N MET A 157 -2.61 -11.47 19.32
CA MET A 157 -1.39 -10.96 18.73
C MET A 157 -1.07 -9.59 19.34
N GLU A 158 0.18 -9.41 19.77
CA GLU A 158 0.71 -8.16 20.31
C GLU A 158 2.02 -7.81 19.60
N PRO A 159 1.96 -7.35 18.34
CA PRO A 159 3.12 -7.38 17.44
C PRO A 159 4.19 -6.32 17.77
N PHE A 160 3.88 -5.38 18.66
CA PHE A 160 4.80 -4.32 19.09
C PHE A 160 5.35 -4.53 20.51
N LYS A 161 5.07 -5.66 21.16
CA LYS A 161 5.68 -6.02 22.45
C LYS A 161 7.09 -6.56 22.27
N GLY A 162 7.87 -6.51 23.35
CA GLY A 162 9.25 -7.00 23.39
C GLY A 162 10.30 -5.89 23.35
N GLU A 163 11.55 -6.24 23.63
CA GLU A 163 12.67 -5.29 23.77
C GLU A 163 12.91 -4.47 22.49
N HIS A 164 12.79 -5.10 21.33
CA HIS A 164 13.02 -4.45 20.03
C HIS A 164 11.78 -3.71 19.52
N ASN A 165 10.67 -4.43 19.30
CA ASN A 165 9.51 -3.86 18.62
C ASN A 165 8.82 -2.73 19.41
N SER A 166 8.98 -2.67 20.75
CA SER A 166 8.38 -1.60 21.57
C SER A 166 9.02 -0.22 21.35
N LYS A 167 10.20 -0.16 20.72
CA LYS A 167 10.89 1.07 20.33
C LYS A 167 10.42 1.63 18.98
N ILE A 168 9.56 0.91 18.26
CA ILE A 168 9.14 1.30 16.90
C ILE A 168 8.10 2.42 16.98
N THR A 169 8.35 3.50 16.24
CA THR A 169 7.43 4.64 16.10
C THR A 169 6.64 4.55 14.80
N TRP A 170 5.56 5.32 14.68
CA TRP A 170 4.81 5.45 13.43
C TRP A 170 5.70 5.95 12.29
N ASN A 171 6.59 6.91 12.57
CA ASN A 171 7.56 7.45 11.63
C ASN A 171 8.53 6.37 11.13
N HIS A 172 8.97 5.46 12.00
CA HIS A 172 9.81 4.32 11.58
C HIS A 172 9.08 3.41 10.58
N LEU A 173 7.80 3.10 10.82
CA LEU A 173 6.98 2.30 9.91
C LEU A 173 6.74 3.02 8.57
N LEU A 174 6.31 4.28 8.61
CA LEU A 174 6.02 5.10 7.42
C LEU A 174 7.24 5.27 6.51
N ARG A 175 8.44 5.31 7.09
CA ARG A 175 9.71 5.46 6.36
C ARG A 175 10.41 4.15 6.05
N GLN A 176 9.82 3.00 6.42
CA GLN A 176 10.41 1.68 6.28
C GLN A 176 11.82 1.57 6.89
N THR A 177 11.93 2.06 8.13
CA THR A 177 13.17 2.05 8.94
C THR A 177 12.98 1.35 10.29
N SER A 178 11.86 0.65 10.49
CA SER A 178 11.49 0.05 11.79
C SER A 178 12.34 -1.14 12.20
N ASP A 179 12.90 -1.85 11.23
CA ASP A 179 13.46 -3.19 11.41
C ASP A 179 12.54 -4.14 12.21
N TRP A 180 11.22 -3.99 12.07
CA TRP A 180 10.23 -4.81 12.81
C TRP A 180 10.52 -6.29 12.64
N GLU A 181 10.48 -7.02 13.75
CA GLU A 181 10.76 -8.45 13.82
C GLU A 181 9.48 -9.24 14.07
N GLY A 182 9.25 -10.28 13.27
CA GLY A 182 8.18 -11.23 13.50
C GLY A 182 7.64 -11.85 12.22
N THR A 183 6.50 -12.54 12.37
CA THR A 183 5.75 -13.14 11.25
C THR A 183 4.38 -12.52 11.20
N LEU A 184 3.97 -12.06 10.02
CA LEU A 184 2.62 -11.57 9.77
C LEU A 184 2.03 -12.32 8.59
N TRP A 185 0.84 -12.89 8.78
CA TRP A 185 0.08 -13.60 7.75
C TRP A 185 0.90 -14.66 7.00
N GLY A 186 1.71 -15.42 7.76
CA GLY A 186 2.50 -16.53 7.24
C GLY A 186 3.87 -16.17 6.65
N LYS A 187 4.22 -14.87 6.52
CA LYS A 187 5.53 -14.44 6.02
C LYS A 187 6.35 -13.78 7.14
N PRO A 188 7.54 -14.30 7.50
CA PRO A 188 8.43 -13.65 8.44
C PRO A 188 9.12 -12.43 7.80
N ASP A 189 9.45 -11.42 8.60
CA ASP A 189 10.04 -10.15 8.13
C ASP A 189 11.30 -10.36 7.29
N TRP A 190 12.14 -11.32 7.68
CA TRP A 190 13.41 -11.60 7.02
C TRP A 190 13.25 -12.28 5.66
N ALA A 191 12.09 -12.88 5.38
CA ALA A 191 11.83 -13.62 4.13
C ALA A 191 11.40 -12.71 2.99
N ASP A 192 11.15 -11.43 3.24
CA ASP A 192 10.93 -10.46 2.16
C ASP A 192 12.27 -9.95 1.65
N ARG A 193 12.63 -10.28 0.41
CA ARG A 193 13.92 -9.94 -0.21
C ARG A 193 15.12 -10.40 0.63
N PRO A 194 15.20 -11.69 1.01
CA PRO A 194 16.23 -12.18 1.91
C PRO A 194 17.63 -12.12 1.27
N SER A 195 18.67 -12.27 2.10
CA SER A 195 20.04 -12.44 1.62
C SER A 195 20.14 -13.56 0.57
N ARG A 196 21.04 -13.39 -0.40
CA ARG A 196 21.35 -14.47 -1.36
C ARG A 196 22.08 -15.63 -0.69
N ASP A 197 22.73 -15.38 0.45
CA ASP A 197 23.29 -16.42 1.29
C ASP A 197 22.21 -17.01 2.20
N ARG A 198 21.82 -18.25 1.92
CA ARG A 198 20.81 -18.98 2.69
C ARG A 198 21.24 -19.26 4.13
N SER A 199 22.54 -19.23 4.43
CA SER A 199 23.05 -19.47 5.78
C SER A 199 22.70 -18.34 6.76
N GLU A 200 22.40 -17.14 6.25
CA GLU A 200 22.02 -15.95 6.99
C GLU A 200 20.50 -15.84 7.26
N TRP A 201 19.69 -16.68 6.62
CA TRP A 201 18.22 -16.64 6.73
C TRP A 201 17.79 -16.86 8.17
N GLY A 202 16.97 -15.94 8.71
CA GLY A 202 16.53 -15.95 10.10
C GLY A 202 17.61 -15.63 11.14
N LYS A 203 18.85 -15.31 10.74
CA LYS A 203 19.98 -15.03 11.65
C LYS A 203 20.57 -13.63 11.49
N ARG A 204 19.99 -12.80 10.63
CA ARG A 204 20.48 -11.44 10.41
C ARG A 204 20.36 -10.59 11.69
N GLU A 205 21.38 -9.80 11.93
CA GLU A 205 21.46 -8.85 13.05
C GLU A 205 20.24 -7.91 13.07
N ARG A 206 19.75 -7.61 14.27
CA ARG A 206 18.72 -6.59 14.51
C ARG A 206 19.36 -5.22 14.53
N LYS A 207 18.86 -4.31 13.71
CA LYS A 207 19.28 -2.91 13.67
C LYS A 207 18.31 -2.08 14.49
N GLU A 208 18.83 -1.11 15.24
CA GLU A 208 17.96 -0.21 16.01
C GLU A 208 16.94 0.49 15.09
N PRO A 209 15.65 0.60 15.48
CA PRO A 209 14.65 1.29 14.67
C PRO A 209 15.09 2.73 14.34
N GLY A 210 14.92 3.11 13.08
CA GLY A 210 15.34 4.40 12.53
C GLY A 210 16.78 4.42 11.97
N SER A 211 17.60 3.39 12.24
CA SER A 211 19.01 3.39 11.84
C SER A 211 19.27 2.92 10.40
N ALA A 212 18.37 2.15 9.80
CA ALA A 212 18.54 1.62 8.45
C ALA A 212 17.22 1.51 7.69
N TYR A 213 17.27 1.83 6.41
CA TYR A 213 16.15 1.65 5.49
C TYR A 213 16.19 0.27 4.85
N GLU A 214 15.02 -0.33 4.71
CA GLU A 214 14.82 -1.55 3.92
C GLU A 214 13.40 -1.56 3.35
N TYR A 215 13.29 -1.77 2.04
CA TYR A 215 11.98 -1.93 1.41
C TYR A 215 11.41 -3.31 1.76
N ASN A 216 10.38 -3.36 2.60
CA ASN A 216 9.88 -4.61 3.18
C ASN A 216 8.34 -4.60 3.31
N ASP A 217 7.67 -5.46 2.55
CA ASP A 217 6.22 -5.56 2.47
C ASP A 217 5.58 -6.13 3.74
N VAL A 218 6.28 -7.01 4.48
CA VAL A 218 5.80 -7.48 5.80
C VAL A 218 5.70 -6.29 6.77
N ARG A 219 6.70 -5.39 6.74
CA ARG A 219 6.71 -4.17 7.57
C ARG A 219 5.70 -3.12 7.13
N VAL A 220 5.29 -3.14 5.86
CA VAL A 220 4.17 -2.31 5.38
C VAL A 220 2.84 -2.89 5.82
N ASN A 221 2.71 -4.21 5.81
CA ASN A 221 1.51 -4.90 6.26
C ASN A 221 1.29 -4.75 7.78
N ILE A 222 2.36 -4.71 8.59
CA ILE A 222 2.20 -4.41 10.02
C ILE A 222 1.72 -2.96 10.25
N LEU A 223 2.13 -2.00 9.40
CA LEU A 223 1.58 -0.64 9.43
C LEU A 223 0.09 -0.63 9.07
N ALA A 224 -0.34 -1.43 8.09
CA ALA A 224 -1.75 -1.57 7.76
C ALA A 224 -2.57 -2.14 8.92
N LEU A 225 -2.06 -3.18 9.59
CA LEU A 225 -2.69 -3.73 10.78
C LEU A 225 -2.76 -2.71 11.93
N ALA A 226 -1.69 -1.96 12.18
CA ALA A 226 -1.66 -0.91 13.20
C ALA A 226 -2.65 0.22 12.91
N ALA A 227 -2.68 0.72 11.67
CA ALA A 227 -3.63 1.75 11.25
C ALA A 227 -5.08 1.27 11.41
N MET A 228 -5.38 0.04 10.99
CA MET A 228 -6.70 -0.57 11.13
C MET A 228 -7.11 -0.74 12.60
N ASN A 229 -6.18 -1.16 13.47
CA ASN A 229 -6.44 -1.32 14.91
C ASN A 229 -6.82 0.01 15.58
N VAL A 230 -6.11 1.09 15.25
CA VAL A 230 -6.36 2.43 15.80
C VAL A 230 -7.64 3.05 15.22
N LEU A 231 -7.88 2.88 13.92
CA LEU A 231 -9.08 3.39 13.25
C LEU A 231 -10.34 2.58 13.59
N ARG A 232 -10.16 1.32 14.02
CA ARG A 232 -11.22 0.35 14.34
C ARG A 232 -12.20 0.13 13.20
N GLU A 233 -11.69 0.14 11.97
CA GLU A 233 -12.47 0.05 10.74
C GLU A 233 -11.58 -0.53 9.62
N PRO A 234 -12.11 -1.37 8.71
CA PRO A 234 -11.35 -1.85 7.57
C PRO A 234 -10.82 -0.71 6.70
N LEU A 235 -9.52 -0.72 6.42
CA LEU A 235 -8.86 0.33 5.62
C LEU A 235 -9.48 0.57 4.24
N PRO A 236 -10.01 -0.44 3.49
CA PRO A 236 -10.72 -0.20 2.24
C PRO A 236 -11.93 0.73 2.39
N LYS A 237 -12.66 0.63 3.51
CA LYS A 237 -13.80 1.50 3.81
C LYS A 237 -13.34 2.89 4.19
N VAL A 238 -12.32 2.99 5.05
CA VAL A 238 -11.71 4.28 5.42
C VAL A 238 -11.24 5.04 4.18
N LEU A 239 -10.47 4.39 3.30
CA LEU A 239 -9.97 4.98 2.05
C LEU A 239 -11.13 5.45 1.15
N ARG A 240 -12.17 4.62 1.00
CA ARG A 240 -13.32 4.95 0.17
C ARG A 240 -14.05 6.19 0.67
N GLU A 241 -14.50 6.16 1.92
CA GLU A 241 -15.41 7.18 2.46
C GLU A 241 -14.73 8.53 2.71
N ASN A 242 -13.45 8.49 3.08
CA ASN A 242 -12.72 9.69 3.50
C ASN A 242 -11.88 10.31 2.37
N ILE A 243 -11.58 9.57 1.30
CA ILE A 243 -10.70 10.04 0.23
C ILE A 243 -11.35 9.84 -1.14
N MET A 244 -11.50 8.58 -1.56
CA MET A 244 -11.81 8.27 -2.97
C MET A 244 -13.18 8.82 -3.39
N ASP A 245 -14.20 8.68 -2.53
CA ASP A 245 -15.54 9.24 -2.80
C ASP A 245 -15.52 10.78 -2.74
N LYS A 246 -14.66 11.37 -1.91
CA LYS A 246 -14.52 12.84 -1.75
C LYS A 246 -13.84 13.50 -2.94
N ILE A 247 -12.89 12.83 -3.58
CA ILE A 247 -12.20 13.31 -4.78
C ILE A 247 -12.91 12.90 -6.08
N GLY A 248 -14.07 12.23 -6.00
CA GLY A 248 -14.84 11.82 -7.18
C GLY A 248 -14.20 10.69 -7.98
N ALA A 249 -13.38 9.86 -7.35
CA ALA A 249 -12.77 8.69 -7.99
C ALA A 249 -13.84 7.71 -8.52
N SER A 250 -13.44 6.86 -9.47
CA SER A 250 -14.34 5.84 -10.00
C SER A 250 -14.83 4.89 -8.89
N PRO A 251 -16.01 4.28 -9.01
CA PRO A 251 -16.56 3.42 -7.96
C PRO A 251 -16.07 1.95 -8.10
N THR A 252 -15.17 1.68 -9.05
CA THR A 252 -14.81 0.33 -9.50
C THR A 252 -13.51 -0.20 -8.91
N TRP A 253 -12.66 0.66 -8.32
CA TRP A 253 -11.45 0.22 -7.63
C TRP A 253 -11.79 -0.60 -6.39
N ARG A 254 -10.90 -1.53 -6.02
CA ARG A 254 -11.01 -2.32 -4.79
C ARG A 254 -9.64 -2.43 -4.14
N TRP A 255 -9.57 -2.23 -2.83
CA TRP A 255 -8.43 -2.66 -2.02
C TRP A 255 -8.76 -4.06 -1.49
N GLN A 256 -8.05 -5.06 -2.00
CA GLN A 256 -8.15 -6.44 -1.54
C GLN A 256 -7.02 -6.73 -0.55
N GLY A 257 -7.36 -7.29 0.62
CA GLY A 257 -6.38 -7.85 1.54
C GLY A 257 -5.88 -9.21 1.08
N TYR A 258 -4.95 -9.79 1.82
CA TYR A 258 -4.59 -11.21 1.65
C TYR A 258 -5.71 -12.12 2.17
N GLU A 259 -5.78 -13.33 1.65
CA GLU A 259 -6.80 -14.32 2.03
C GLU A 259 -6.80 -14.66 3.52
N ASN A 260 -5.66 -14.51 4.20
CA ASN A 260 -5.43 -14.75 5.62
C ASN A 260 -5.24 -13.46 6.45
N SER A 261 -5.56 -12.29 5.89
CA SER A 261 -5.40 -10.99 6.59
C SER A 261 -6.61 -10.53 7.41
N TRP A 262 -7.44 -11.48 7.84
CA TRP A 262 -8.66 -11.21 8.61
C TRP A 262 -8.38 -11.18 10.12
N VAL A 263 -8.86 -10.14 10.77
CA VAL A 263 -8.80 -9.99 12.24
C VAL A 263 -10.16 -9.52 12.73
N VAL A 264 -10.48 -9.82 13.98
CA VAL A 264 -11.73 -9.40 14.62
C VAL A 264 -11.48 -8.11 15.39
N ILE A 265 -12.20 -7.05 15.03
CA ILE A 265 -12.21 -5.76 15.74
C ILE A 265 -13.65 -5.40 16.03
N ASP A 266 -14.00 -5.25 17.30
CA ASP A 266 -15.35 -4.87 17.75
C ASP A 266 -16.47 -5.80 17.26
N GLY A 267 -16.14 -7.09 17.06
CA GLY A 267 -17.07 -8.10 16.57
C GLY A 267 -17.31 -8.05 15.06
N GLN A 268 -16.47 -7.31 14.32
CA GLN A 268 -16.44 -7.25 12.85
C GLN A 268 -15.15 -7.85 12.31
#